data_AF-A0A077AX24-F1
#
_entry.id   AF-A0A077AX24-F1
#
_cell.length_a   1.000
_cell.length_b   1.000
_cell.length_c   1.000
_cell.angle_alpha   90.00
_cell.angle_beta   90.00
_cell.angle_gamma   90.00
#
_symmetry.space_group_name_H-M   'P 1'
#
loop_
_entity.id
_entity.type
_entity.pdbx_description
1 polymer ?
#
loop_
_entity_poly.entity_id
_entity_poly.type
_entity_poly.pdbx_seq_one_letter_code
_entity_poly.pdbx_strand_id
1 'polypeptide(L)'
;MNKIFTNYQKCVVFSPINASYYRWLGRLCFLDALMAKPLIGMLMILGLTLSNEPGHRHLCLNFGTPNIEAVFVGLVIMAISWVMYAAAQLNEDQRYTI
;
A
#
# COMPACT_ATOMS: atom_id res chain seq x y z
N MET A 1 -12.45 9.67 1.86
CA MET A 1 -13.29 8.88 0.93
C MET A 1 -14.13 9.74 -0.04
N ASN A 2 -14.95 10.69 0.42
CA ASN A 2 -15.97 11.36 -0.42
C ASN A 2 -15.47 12.04 -1.71
N LYS A 3 -14.27 12.64 -1.72
CA LYS A 3 -13.75 13.32 -2.93
C LYS A 3 -13.46 12.38 -4.10
N ILE A 4 -13.12 11.11 -3.83
CA ILE A 4 -12.82 10.13 -4.88
C ILE A 4 -14.12 9.79 -5.63
N PHE A 5 -15.21 9.55 -4.89
CA PHE A 5 -16.51 9.27 -5.47
C PHE A 5 -17.06 10.45 -6.29
N THR A 6 -16.92 11.68 -5.80
CA THR A 6 -17.34 12.87 -6.56
C THR A 6 -16.56 13.06 -7.87
N ASN A 7 -15.27 12.69 -7.91
CA ASN A 7 -14.47 12.72 -9.13
C ASN A 7 -14.88 11.63 -10.13
N TYR A 8 -15.17 10.42 -9.66
CA TYR A 8 -15.71 9.34 -10.51
C TYR A 8 -17.09 9.73 -11.08
N GLN A 9 -17.94 10.39 -10.29
CA GLN A 9 -19.26 10.86 -10.72
C GLN A 9 -19.20 11.95 -11.80
N LYS A 10 -18.09 12.70 -11.87
CA LYS A 10 -17.84 13.74 -12.87
C LYS A 10 -17.03 13.25 -14.09
N CYS A 11 -16.80 11.94 -14.21
CA CYS A 11 -15.86 11.35 -15.19
C CYS A 11 -14.44 11.93 -15.13
N VAL A 12 -14.04 12.54 -14.01
CA VAL A 12 -12.66 13.00 -13.76
C VAL A 12 -11.89 11.87 -13.09
N VAL A 13 -11.77 10.75 -13.80
CA VAL A 13 -11.03 9.56 -13.32
C VAL A 13 -9.52 9.88 -13.29
N PHE A 14 -9.06 10.63 -14.28
CA PHE A 14 -7.67 11.05 -14.47
C PHE A 14 -7.43 12.44 -13.88
N SER A 15 -7.29 12.51 -12.55
CA SER A 15 -6.82 13.71 -11.87
C SER A 15 -5.51 13.41 -11.14
N PRO A 16 -4.54 14.35 -11.13
CA PRO A 16 -3.29 14.18 -10.39
C PRO A 16 -3.53 13.93 -8.89
N ILE A 17 -4.64 14.44 -8.34
CA ILE A 17 -5.08 14.19 -6.97
C ILE A 17 -5.45 12.72 -6.75
N ASN A 18 -6.20 12.11 -7.67
CA ASN A 18 -6.55 10.70 -7.60
C ASN A 18 -5.31 9.81 -7.77
N ALA A 19 -4.39 10.17 -8.67
CA ALA A 19 -3.13 9.45 -8.82
C ALA A 19 -2.27 9.46 -7.54
N SER A 20 -2.23 10.58 -6.81
CA SER A 20 -1.54 10.67 -5.52
C SER A 20 -2.14 9.73 -4.47
N TYR A 21 -3.47 9.60 -4.41
CA TYR A 21 -4.13 8.67 -3.50
C TYR A 21 -3.79 7.21 -3.83
N TYR A 22 -3.81 6.81 -5.10
CA TYR A 22 -3.42 5.45 -5.50
C TYR A 22 -1.94 5.16 -5.22
N ARG A 23 -1.04 6.14 -5.35
CA ARG A 23 0.38 6.00 -5.01
C ARG A 23 0.61 5.85 -3.51
N TRP A 24 -0.18 6.55 -2.70
CA TRP A 24 -0.18 6.38 -1.25
C TRP A 24 -0.70 5.00 -0.85
N LEU A 25 -1.79 4.56 -1.47
CA LEU A 25 -2.41 3.27 -1.18
C LEU A 25 -1.51 2.10 -1.60
N GLY A 26 -0.86 2.16 -2.76
CA GLY A 26 0.12 1.17 -3.20
C GLY A 26 1.33 1.07 -2.26
N ARG A 27 1.83 2.20 -1.75
CA ARG A 27 2.92 2.21 -0.74
C ARG A 27 2.47 1.59 0.58
N LEU A 28 1.27 1.91 1.05
CA LEU A 28 0.72 1.31 2.27
C LEU A 28 0.55 -0.20 2.12
N CYS A 29 -0.05 -0.67 1.02
CA CYS A 29 -0.19 -2.10 0.75
C CYS A 29 1.16 -2.82 0.65
N PHE A 30 2.16 -2.20 0.01
CA PHE A 30 3.50 -2.78 -0.08
C PHE A 30 4.19 -2.86 1.28
N LEU A 31 4.08 -1.80 2.08
CA LEU A 31 4.68 -1.74 3.42
C LEU A 31 3.98 -2.71 4.38
N ASP A 32 2.65 -2.83 4.29
CA ASP A 32 1.85 -3.82 5.02
C ASP A 32 2.26 -5.25 4.63
N ALA A 33 2.36 -5.55 3.34
CA ALA A 33 2.81 -6.86 2.85
C ALA A 33 4.20 -7.26 3.37
N LEU A 34 5.08 -6.28 3.60
CA LEU A 34 6.45 -6.49 4.09
C LEU A 34 6.52 -6.57 5.62
N MET A 35 5.76 -5.72 6.33
CA MET A 35 5.91 -5.50 7.77
C MET A 35 4.84 -6.21 8.61
N ALA A 36 3.61 -6.36 8.13
CA ALA A 36 2.50 -6.84 8.95
C ALA A 36 2.73 -8.27 9.47
N LYS A 37 3.22 -9.17 8.60
CA LYS A 37 3.49 -10.57 8.99
C LYS A 37 4.61 -10.70 10.03
N PRO A 38 5.81 -10.10 9.85
CA PRO A 38 6.85 -10.12 10.88
C PRO A 38 6.38 -9.52 12.20
N LEU A 39 5.61 -8.42 12.15
CA LEU A 39 5.13 -7.73 13.34
C LEU A 39 4.14 -8.59 14.15
N ILE A 40 3.16 -9.20 13.47
CA ILE A 40 2.18 -10.10 14.09
C ILE A 40 2.89 -11.32 14.68
N GLY A 41 3.84 -11.92 13.95
CA GLY A 41 4.62 -13.05 14.43
C GLY A 41 5.45 -12.70 15.68
N MET A 42 6.09 -11.53 15.68
CA MET A 42 6.85 -11.02 16.83
C MET A 42 5.93 -10.81 18.04
N LEU A 43 4.76 -10.19 17.86
CA LEU A 43 3.78 -9.96 18.92
C LEU A 43 3.21 -11.27 19.48
N MET A 44 2.97 -12.29 18.64
CA MET A 44 2.57 -13.61 19.11
C MET A 44 3.66 -14.26 19.98
N ILE A 45 4.92 -14.24 19.53
CA ILE A 45 6.04 -14.83 20.29
C ILE A 45 6.25 -14.08 21.61
N LEU A 46 6.16 -12.76 21.59
CA LEU A 46 6.14 -11.94 22.80
C LEU A 46 5.00 -12.34 23.74
N GLY A 47 3.77 -12.39 23.23
CA GLY A 47 2.58 -12.76 24.01
C GLY A 47 2.73 -14.13 24.67
N LEU A 48 3.28 -15.10 23.96
CA LEU A 48 3.50 -16.46 24.46
C LEU A 48 4.66 -16.55 25.47
N THR A 49 5.71 -15.73 25.32
CA THR A 49 6.90 -15.79 26.18
C THR A 49 6.86 -14.80 27.35
N LEU A 50 5.95 -13.83 27.35
CA LEU A 50 5.75 -12.88 28.46
C LEU A 50 5.33 -13.58 29.76
N SER A 51 4.61 -14.70 29.65
CA SER A 51 4.21 -15.55 30.78
C SER A 51 5.34 -16.46 31.30
N ASN A 52 6.48 -16.54 30.62
CA ASN A 52 7.62 -17.32 31.08
C ASN A 52 8.41 -16.58 32.17
N GLU A 53 9.15 -17.34 32.96
CA GLU A 53 10.02 -16.81 34.02
C GLU A 53 11.02 -15.76 33.48
N PRO A 54 11.41 -14.77 34.31
CA PRO A 54 12.38 -13.75 33.93
C PRO A 54 13.70 -14.40 33.52
N GLY A 55 13.99 -14.42 32.21
CA GLY A 55 15.14 -15.13 31.62
C GLY A 55 14.80 -15.95 30.37
N HIS A 56 13.52 -16.30 30.18
CA HIS A 56 13.00 -17.07 29.03
C HIS A 56 12.11 -16.26 28.09
N ARG A 57 12.20 -14.93 28.18
CA ARG A 57 11.49 -14.00 27.27
C ARG A 57 12.31 -13.88 25.99
N HIS A 58 11.73 -14.27 24.87
CA HIS A 58 12.40 -14.22 23.58
C HIS A 58 11.74 -13.18 22.68
N LEU A 59 12.57 -12.25 22.17
CA LEU A 59 12.20 -11.37 21.07
C LEU A 59 12.71 -12.00 19.78
N CYS A 60 11.80 -12.56 18.99
CA CYS A 60 12.14 -13.14 17.69
C CYS A 60 11.41 -12.38 16.58
N LEU A 61 12.19 -11.84 15.64
CA LEU A 61 11.70 -11.29 14.38
C LEU A 61 11.93 -12.35 13.30
N ASN A 62 10.84 -12.98 12.86
CA ASN A 62 10.89 -13.94 11.77
C ASN A 62 10.50 -13.24 10.46
N PHE A 63 11.50 -13.06 9.61
CA PHE A 63 11.29 -12.73 8.20
C PHE A 63 11.03 -14.04 7.45
N GLY A 64 9.78 -14.51 7.53
CA GLY A 64 9.33 -15.62 6.68
C GLY A 64 9.35 -15.23 5.20
N THR A 65 9.05 -16.18 4.32
CA THR A 65 8.89 -15.86 2.89
C THR A 65 7.82 -14.78 2.77
N PRO A 66 8.16 -13.59 2.22
CA PRO A 66 7.17 -12.54 2.05
C PRO A 66 6.02 -13.10 1.23
N ASN A 67 4.79 -12.70 1.57
CA ASN A 67 3.63 -13.12 0.80
C ASN A 67 3.76 -12.53 -0.60
N ILE A 68 4.32 -13.33 -1.52
CA ILE A 68 4.62 -12.90 -2.89
C ILE A 68 3.35 -12.37 -3.56
N GLU A 69 2.20 -12.97 -3.24
CA GLU A 69 0.87 -12.50 -3.62
C GLU A 69 0.59 -11.04 -3.18
N ALA A 70 0.87 -10.68 -1.93
CA ALA A 70 0.55 -9.37 -1.38
C ALA A 70 1.51 -8.30 -1.90
N VAL A 71 2.79 -8.66 -2.06
CA VAL A 71 3.80 -7.81 -2.70
C VAL A 71 3.42 -7.54 -4.16
N PHE A 72 2.98 -8.58 -4.88
CA PHE A 72 2.53 -8.47 -6.27
C PHE A 72 1.30 -7.56 -6.39
N VAL A 73 0.30 -7.71 -5.51
CA VAL A 73 -0.87 -6.82 -5.46
C VAL A 73 -0.45 -5.36 -5.21
N GLY A 74 0.47 -5.11 -4.27
CA GLY A 74 0.98 -3.76 -4.01
C GLY A 74 1.68 -3.14 -5.23
N LEU A 75 2.44 -3.94 -5.98
CA LEU A 75 3.07 -3.52 -7.23
C LEU A 75 2.04 -3.21 -8.32
N VAL A 76 1.02 -4.05 -8.49
CA VAL A 76 -0.07 -3.81 -9.46
C VAL A 76 -0.79 -2.50 -9.15
N ILE A 77 -1.10 -2.23 -7.87
CA ILE A 77 -1.73 -0.97 -7.45
C ILE A 77 -0.81 0.24 -7.76
N MET A 78 0.50 0.11 -7.54
CA MET A 78 1.46 1.16 -7.92
C MET A 78 1.53 1.37 -9.43
N ALA A 79 1.47 0.31 -10.24
CA ALA A 79 1.44 0.41 -11.69
C ALA A 79 0.17 1.13 -12.18
N ILE A 80 -1.00 0.79 -11.61
CA ILE A 80 -2.27 1.48 -11.90
C ILE A 80 -2.17 2.97 -11.55
N SER A 81 -1.56 3.30 -10.41
CA SER A 81 -1.30 4.69 -10.03
C SER A 81 -0.46 5.44 -11.05
N TRP A 82 0.56 4.79 -11.61
CA TRP A 82 1.44 5.38 -12.61
C TRP A 82 0.69 5.63 -13.93
N VAL A 83 -0.09 4.65 -14.39
CA VAL A 83 -0.91 4.78 -15.59
C VAL A 83 -1.93 5.92 -15.44
N MET A 84 -2.57 6.03 -14.26
CA MET A 84 -3.48 7.15 -13.98
C MET A 84 -2.78 8.51 -14.01
N TYR A 85 -1.54 8.60 -13.51
CA TYR A 85 -0.76 9.84 -13.58
C TYR A 85 -0.39 10.20 -15.02
N ALA A 86 0.09 9.23 -15.80
CA ALA A 86 0.46 9.43 -17.20
C ALA A 86 -0.75 9.88 -18.06
N ALA A 87 -1.91 9.27 -17.84
CA ALA A 87 -3.13 9.65 -18.53
C ALA A 87 -3.66 11.04 -18.10
N ALA A 88 -3.47 11.43 -16.84
CA ALA A 88 -3.80 12.77 -16.39
C ALA A 88 -2.89 13.84 -17.05
N GLN A 89 -1.60 13.55 -17.17
CA GLN A 89 -0.63 14.44 -17.84
C GLN A 89 -0.98 14.66 -19.31
N LEU A 90 -1.26 13.56 -20.04
CA LEU A 90 -1.66 13.63 -21.46
C LEU A 90 -2.93 14.47 -21.68
N ASN A 91 -3.91 14.36 -20.78
CA ASN A 91 -5.15 15.12 -20.87
C ASN A 91 -4.93 16.63 -20.60
N GLU A 92 -4.00 16.98 -19.70
CA GLU A 92 -3.58 18.37 -19.51
C GLU A 92 -2.89 18.90 -20.78
N ASP A 93 -1.97 18.15 -21.37
CA ASP A 93 -1.21 18.57 -22.56
C ASP A 93 -2.12 18.75 -23.81
N GLN A 94 -3.09 17.85 -24.02
CA GLN A 94 -4.08 17.97 -25.09
C GLN A 94 -5.02 19.18 -24.93
N ARG A 95 -5.21 19.67 -23.71
CA ARG A 95 -6.05 20.85 -23.44
C ARG A 95 -5.42 22.17 -23.90
N TYR A 96 -4.10 22.20 -24.10
CA TYR A 96 -3.35 23.39 -24.53
C TYR A 96 -2.88 23.34 -25.99
N THR A 97 -3.18 22.27 -26.72
CA THR A 97 -2.86 22.18 -28.15
C THR A 97 -4.12 22.52 -28.95
N ILE A 98 -4.11 23.71 -29.56
CA ILE A 98 -5.13 24.24 -30.49
C ILE A 98 -4.98 23.56 -31.84
#